data_AF-T0V7Y4-F1
#
_entry.id   AF-T0V7Y4-F1
#
_cell.length_a   1.000
_cell.length_b   1.000
_cell.length_c   1.000
_cell.angle_alpha   90.00
_cell.angle_beta   90.00
_cell.angle_gamma   90.00
#
_symmetry.space_group_name_H-M   'P 1'
#
loop_
_entity.id
_entity.type
_entity.pdbx_description
1 polymer ?
#
loop_
_entity_poly.entity_id
_entity_poly.type
_entity_poly.pdbx_seq_one_letter_code
_entity_poly.pdbx_strand_id
1 'polypeptide(L)'
;MKIIVDRDSVCAGDDIYNHEMTFEVPESLTVAEFFNFVQNHGFLAAIQGNDVAWGLQNSTGKIGEYFTKTGEVTHSEINIKDKIDEAGGKPNFYVRYYSNPEWSRENSSRG
;
A
#
# COMPACT_ATOMS: atom_id res chain seq x y z
N MET A 1 3.66 -16.02 -5.66
CA MET A 1 3.53 -16.04 -4.18
C MET A 1 2.19 -15.47 -3.77
N LYS A 2 1.72 -15.75 -2.55
CA LYS A 2 0.48 -15.19 -2.01
C LYS A 2 0.81 -14.10 -1.00
N ILE A 3 0.15 -12.96 -1.13
CA ILE A 3 0.21 -11.86 -0.16
C ILE A 3 -1.18 -11.58 0.40
N ILE A 4 -1.23 -11.17 1.66
CA ILE A 4 -2.45 -10.75 2.33
C ILE A 4 -2.31 -9.26 2.56
N VAL A 5 -3.26 -8.49 2.05
CA VAL A 5 -3.22 -7.03 2.09
C VAL A 5 -4.46 -6.55 2.78
N ASP A 6 -4.26 -5.89 3.91
CA ASP A 6 -5.30 -5.17 4.62
C ASP A 6 -5.21 -3.67 4.30
N ARG A 7 -6.33 -2.96 4.25
CA ARG A 7 -6.35 -1.51 3.96
C ARG A 7 -7.15 -0.73 4.98
N ASP A 8 -6.75 0.53 5.19
CA ASP A 8 -7.48 1.48 6.02
C ASP A 8 -8.85 1.82 5.42
N SER A 9 -9.87 1.94 6.28
CA SER A 9 -11.24 2.27 5.87
C SER A 9 -11.38 3.78 5.66
N VAL A 10 -11.71 4.19 4.43
CA VAL A 10 -11.67 5.61 4.03
C VAL A 10 -13.00 6.35 4.20
N CYS A 11 -14.12 5.65 4.38
CA CYS A 11 -15.43 6.26 4.60
C CYS A 11 -16.41 5.25 5.23
N ALA A 12 -17.38 5.75 6.00
CA ALA A 12 -18.43 4.95 6.67
C ALA A 12 -19.37 4.16 5.72
N GLY A 13 -19.19 4.27 4.40
CA GLY A 13 -19.91 3.50 3.37
C GLY A 13 -19.05 2.49 2.61
N ASP A 14 -17.77 2.34 2.97
CA ASP A 14 -16.81 1.44 2.32
C ASP A 14 -16.85 0.00 2.89
N ASP A 15 -17.61 -0.20 3.97
CA ASP A 15 -17.86 -1.46 4.73
C ASP A 15 -18.51 -2.59 3.89
N ILE A 16 -18.69 -2.38 2.58
CA ILE A 16 -19.25 -3.37 1.65
C ILE A 16 -18.15 -4.30 1.10
N TYR A 17 -16.88 -3.88 1.12
CA TYR A 17 -15.76 -4.67 0.62
C TYR A 17 -14.84 -5.11 1.76
N ASN A 18 -14.38 -6.37 1.70
CA ASN A 18 -13.42 -6.89 2.67
C ASN A 18 -12.18 -5.99 2.71
N HIS A 19 -11.89 -5.41 3.88
CA HIS A 19 -10.69 -4.60 4.11
C HIS A 19 -9.40 -5.42 3.88
N GLU A 20 -9.48 -6.74 4.08
CA GLU A 20 -8.41 -7.69 3.81
C GLU A 20 -8.68 -8.47 2.52
N MET A 21 -7.70 -8.51 1.63
CA MET A 21 -7.75 -9.29 0.40
C MET A 21 -6.44 -10.06 0.19
N THR A 22 -6.56 -11.31 -0.27
CA THR A 22 -5.41 -12.13 -0.66
C THR A 22 -5.17 -12.01 -2.15
N PHE A 23 -3.94 -11.72 -2.56
CA PHE A 23 -3.54 -11.62 -3.95
C PHE A 23 -2.48 -12.67 -4.29
N GLU A 24 -2.60 -13.25 -5.49
CA GLU A 24 -1.56 -14.10 -6.09
C GLU A 24 -0.71 -13.25 -7.02
N VAL A 25 0.55 -13.04 -6.66
CA VAL A 25 1.45 -12.10 -7.34
C VAL A 25 2.78 -12.77 -7.71
N PRO A 26 3.50 -12.28 -8.74
CA PRO A 26 4.83 -12.78 -9.05
C PRO A 26 5.82 -12.51 -7.91
N GLU A 27 6.83 -13.37 -7.77
CA GLU A 27 7.88 -13.20 -6.75
C GLU A 27 8.80 -12.00 -7.05
N SER A 28 8.84 -11.58 -8.32
CA SER A 28 9.55 -10.37 -8.76
C SER A 28 8.73 -9.09 -8.59
N LEU A 29 7.53 -9.14 -7.98
CA LEU A 29 6.67 -7.96 -7.80
C LEU A 29 7.40 -6.87 -7.00
N THR A 30 7.45 -5.67 -7.57
CA THR A 30 7.99 -4.49 -6.90
C THR A 30 6.89 -3.65 -6.27
N VAL A 31 7.26 -2.67 -5.44
CA VAL A 31 6.30 -1.75 -4.81
C VAL A 31 5.49 -0.96 -5.85
N ALA A 32 6.12 -0.48 -6.93
CA ALA A 32 5.39 0.22 -7.99
C ALA A 32 4.37 -0.69 -8.69
N GLU A 33 4.80 -1.92 -9.04
CA GLU A 33 3.92 -2.89 -9.66
C GLU A 33 2.78 -3.30 -8.72
N PHE A 34 3.04 -3.41 -7.42
CA PHE A 34 2.02 -3.65 -6.40
C PHE A 34 0.95 -2.57 -6.42
N PHE A 35 1.32 -1.29 -6.32
CA PHE A 35 0.35 -0.19 -6.29
C PHE A 35 -0.45 -0.10 -7.58
N ASN A 36 0.21 -0.28 -8.73
CA ASN A 36 -0.46 -0.34 -10.03
C ASN A 36 -1.45 -1.52 -10.10
N PHE A 37 -1.07 -2.68 -9.58
CA PHE A 37 -1.91 -3.87 -9.54
C PHE A 37 -3.16 -3.67 -8.68
N VAL A 38 -3.01 -3.24 -7.42
CA VAL A 38 -4.16 -3.04 -6.51
C VAL A 38 -5.05 -1.88 -6.95
N GLN A 39 -4.49 -0.85 -7.60
CA GLN A 39 -5.25 0.24 -8.20
C GLN A 39 -6.11 -0.26 -9.37
N ASN A 40 -5.54 -1.04 -10.30
CA ASN A 40 -6.30 -1.60 -11.43
C ASN A 40 -7.40 -2.57 -10.98
N HIS A 41 -7.22 -3.22 -9.83
CA HIS A 41 -8.24 -4.04 -9.19
C HIS A 41 -9.35 -3.23 -8.49
N GLY A 42 -9.25 -1.90 -8.42
CA GLY A 42 -10.19 -1.05 -7.68
C GLY A 42 -10.10 -1.23 -6.16
N PHE A 43 -9.03 -1.87 -5.66
CA PHE A 43 -8.82 -2.11 -4.23
C PHE A 43 -8.42 -0.83 -3.48
N LEU A 44 -7.89 0.18 -4.17
CA LEU A 44 -7.69 1.51 -3.59
C LEU A 44 -8.87 2.39 -3.93
N ALA A 45 -9.47 3.01 -2.92
CA ALA A 45 -10.57 3.95 -3.15
C ALA A 45 -10.06 5.12 -4.00
N ALA A 46 -10.68 5.30 -5.17
CA ALA A 46 -10.40 6.42 -6.04
C ALA A 46 -11.08 7.68 -5.49
N ILE A 47 -10.36 8.49 -4.73
CA ILE A 47 -10.87 9.77 -4.25
C ILE A 47 -10.52 10.84 -5.29
N GLN A 48 -11.39 10.99 -6.30
CA GLN A 48 -11.24 12.03 -7.31
C GLN A 48 -11.27 13.42 -6.67
N GLY A 49 -10.24 14.23 -6.93
CA GLY A 49 -10.16 15.63 -6.53
C GLY A 49 -9.46 15.91 -5.21
N ASN A 50 -9.11 14.88 -4.42
CA ASN A 50 -8.39 15.06 -3.16
C ASN A 50 -6.93 14.59 -3.27
N ASP A 51 -6.01 15.34 -2.65
CA ASP A 51 -4.59 14.98 -2.60
C ASP A 51 -4.41 13.94 -1.49
N VAL A 52 -4.31 12.66 -1.85
CA VAL A 52 -4.24 11.55 -0.89
C VAL A 52 -3.06 10.64 -1.20
N ALA A 53 -2.57 9.97 -0.16
CA ALA A 53 -1.50 9.00 -0.28
C ALA A 53 -1.88 7.66 0.37
N TRP A 54 -1.33 6.59 -0.18
CA TRP A 54 -1.45 5.24 0.35
C TRP A 54 -0.08 4.73 0.74
N GLY A 55 0.13 4.47 2.04
CA GLY A 55 1.39 3.93 2.55
C GLY A 55 1.33 2.41 2.67
N LEU A 56 2.19 1.70 1.96
CA LEU A 56 2.41 0.27 2.14
C LEU A 56 3.38 0.04 3.29
N GLN A 57 2.97 -0.81 4.23
CA GLN A 57 3.78 -1.20 5.38
C GLN A 57 3.53 -2.66 5.76
N ASN A 58 4.45 -3.26 6.49
CA ASN A 58 4.33 -4.59 7.08
C ASN A 58 4.78 -4.53 8.56
N SER A 59 5.04 -5.69 9.17
CA SER A 59 5.54 -5.76 10.55
C SER A 59 6.95 -5.20 10.75
N THR A 60 7.74 -5.00 9.70
CA THR A 60 9.11 -4.43 9.78
C THR A 60 9.13 -2.93 9.59
N GLY A 61 8.08 -2.34 9.00
CA GLY A 61 7.91 -0.90 8.90
C GLY A 61 7.30 -0.47 7.57
N LYS A 62 7.56 0.80 7.22
CA LYS A 62 7.08 1.41 5.97
C LYS A 62 7.94 0.92 4.80
N ILE A 63 7.28 0.50 3.73
CA ILE A 63 7.93 -0.07 2.53
C ILE A 63 7.92 0.93 1.39
N GLY A 64 6.81 1.62 1.18
CA GLY A 64 6.66 2.60 0.11
C GLY A 64 5.31 3.30 0.17
N GLU A 65 5.15 4.31 -0.66
CA GLU A 65 3.99 5.20 -0.67
C GLU A 65 3.55 5.44 -2.09
N TYR A 66 2.24 5.53 -2.29
CA TYR A 66 1.64 5.90 -3.56
C TYR A 66 0.85 7.20 -3.41
N PHE A 67 1.21 8.21 -4.18
CA PHE A 67 0.53 9.51 -4.24
C PHE A 67 -0.46 9.50 -5.40
N THR A 68 -1.76 9.50 -5.10
CA THR A 68 -2.80 9.32 -6.13
C THR A 68 -2.88 10.50 -7.11
N LYS A 69 -2.53 11.71 -6.66
CA LYS A 69 -2.59 12.94 -7.46
C LYS A 69 -1.48 13.02 -8.51
N THR A 70 -0.27 12.63 -8.16
CA THR A 70 0.90 12.67 -9.05
C THR A 70 1.17 11.34 -9.74
N GLY A 71 0.63 10.24 -9.21
CA GLY A 71 0.98 8.89 -9.62
C GLY A 71 2.36 8.44 -9.13
N GLU A 72 3.01 9.22 -8.25
CA GLU A 72 4.35 8.93 -7.75
C GLU A 72 4.33 7.76 -6.75
N VAL A 73 5.31 6.86 -6.86
CA VAL A 73 5.54 5.77 -5.91
C VAL A 73 6.93 5.90 -5.30
N THR A 74 7.02 5.95 -3.97
CA THR A 74 8.33 5.90 -3.28
C THR A 74 8.81 4.46 -3.17
N HIS A 75 10.14 4.30 -3.22
CA HIS A 75 10.79 2.98 -3.14
C HIS A 75 10.26 1.98 -4.19
N SER A 76 9.91 2.48 -5.38
CA SER A 76 9.31 1.73 -6.48
C SER A 76 10.08 0.48 -6.91
N GLU A 77 11.40 0.48 -6.73
CA GLU A 77 12.32 -0.61 -7.10
C GLU A 77 12.43 -1.72 -6.04
N ILE A 78 11.89 -1.50 -4.83
CA ILE A 78 11.92 -2.50 -3.76
C ILE A 78 11.04 -3.68 -4.15
N ASN A 79 11.56 -4.89 -3.93
CA ASN A 79 10.84 -6.13 -4.16
C ASN A 79 10.01 -6.51 -2.93
N ILE A 80 8.74 -6.89 -3.13
CA ILE A 80 7.83 -7.26 -2.05
C ILE A 80 8.26 -8.54 -1.34
N LYS A 81 8.82 -9.52 -2.06
CA LYS A 81 9.29 -10.79 -1.49
C LYS A 81 10.45 -10.56 -0.52
N ASP A 82 11.36 -9.63 -0.82
CA ASP A 82 12.44 -9.24 0.08
C ASP A 82 11.88 -8.73 1.42
N LYS A 83 10.83 -7.89 1.36
CA LYS A 83 10.13 -7.40 2.56
C LYS A 83 9.38 -8.48 3.33
N ILE A 84 8.94 -9.55 2.67
CA ILE A 84 8.34 -10.73 3.33
C ILE A 84 9.43 -11.49 4.08
N ASP A 85 10.60 -11.70 3.45
CA ASP A 85 11.73 -12.39 4.06
C ASP A 85 12.23 -11.65 5.31
N GLU A 86 12.41 -10.32 5.21
CA GLU A 86 12.73 -9.46 6.36
C GLU A 86 11.68 -9.54 7.48
N ALA A 87 10.41 -9.73 7.13
CA ALA A 87 9.32 -9.91 8.10
C ALA A 87 9.25 -11.33 8.71
N GLY A 88 10.24 -12.18 8.45
CA GLY A 88 10.27 -13.57 8.91
C GLY A 88 9.33 -14.47 8.12
N GLY A 89 9.20 -14.22 6.81
CA GLY A 89 8.34 -14.98 5.91
C GLY A 89 6.85 -14.64 6.01
N LYS A 90 6.50 -13.51 6.63
CA LYS A 90 5.10 -13.11 6.85
C LYS A 90 4.55 -12.36 5.62
N PRO A 91 3.54 -12.89 4.93
CA PRO A 91 2.98 -12.27 3.73
C PRO A 91 1.93 -11.18 4.04
N ASN A 92 1.85 -10.70 5.27
CA ASN A 92 0.85 -9.72 5.71
C ASN A 92 1.36 -8.29 5.48
N PHE A 93 0.56 -7.53 4.74
CA PHE A 93 0.78 -6.13 4.43
C PHE A 93 -0.42 -5.30 4.85
N TYR A 94 -0.17 -4.05 5.18
CA TYR A 94 -1.17 -3.07 5.51
C TYR A 94 -0.97 -1.83 4.62
N VAL A 95 -2.06 -1.33 4.08
CA VAL A 95 -2.10 -0.14 3.24
C VAL A 95 -2.84 0.95 3.98
N ARG A 96 -2.07 1.91 4.51
CA ARG A 96 -2.60 3.03 5.28
C ARG A 96 -3.04 4.16 4.38
N TYR A 97 -4.24 4.67 4.61
CA TYR A 97 -4.75 5.86 3.95
C TYR A 97 -4.25 7.15 4.64
N TYR A 98 -3.84 8.12 3.82
CA TYR A 98 -3.48 9.46 4.27
C TYR A 98 -4.28 10.49 3.47
N SER A 99 -5.22 11.15 4.14
CA SER A 99 -6.00 12.26 3.56
C SER A 99 -5.17 13.47 3.16
N ASN A 100 -3.93 13.57 3.67
CA ASN A 100 -2.99 14.65 3.38
C ASN A 100 -1.58 14.07 3.19
N PRO A 101 -0.99 14.10 1.98
CA PRO A 101 0.29 13.45 1.70
C PRO A 101 1.47 14.09 2.42
N GLU A 102 1.38 15.36 2.81
CA GLU A 102 2.40 16.00 3.64
C GLU A 102 2.56 15.29 5.01
N TRP A 103 1.47 14.78 5.59
CA TRP A 103 1.53 13.98 6.82
C TRP A 103 2.20 12.62 6.61
N SER A 104 2.09 12.06 5.41
CA SER A 104 2.79 10.82 5.07
C SER A 104 4.31 11.06 5.00
N ARG A 105 4.74 12.20 4.43
CA ARG A 105 6.15 12.60 4.35
C ARG A 105 6.73 12.96 5.71
N GLU A 106 6.02 13.71 6.55
CA GLU A 106 6.51 14.09 7.90
C GLU A 106 6.68 12.89 8.83
N ASN A 107 5.84 11.86 8.73
CA ASN A 107 5.99 10.64 9.53
C ASN A 107 7.13 9.73 9.06
N SER A 108 7.63 9.88 7.83
CA SER A 108 8.84 9.18 7.37
C SER A 108 10.13 9.78 7.94
N SER A 109 10.11 11.02 8.43
CA SER A 109 11.29 11.76 8.91
C SER A 109 11.51 11.69 10.43
N ARG A 110 10.66 10.96 11.16
CA ARG A 110 10.64 10.93 12.63
C ARG A 110 11.03 9.58 13.26
N GLY A 111 11.61 8.67 12.46
CA GLY A 111 12.19 7.40 12.92
C GLY A 111 13.66 7.50 13.21
#